data_AF-A0A150LPP4-F1
#
_entry.id   AF-A0A150LPP4-F1
#
_cell.length_a   1.000
_cell.length_b   1.000
_cell.length_c   1.000
_cell.angle_alpha   90.00
_cell.angle_beta   90.00
_cell.angle_gamma   90.00
#
_symmetry.space_group_name_H-M   'P 1'
#
loop_
_entity.id
_entity.type
_entity.pdbx_description
1 polymer ?
#
loop_
_entity_poly.entity_id
_entity_poly.type
_entity_poly.pdbx_seq_one_letter_code
_entity_poly.pdbx_strand_id
1 'polypeptide(L)'
;MNIQQHLTTNSLSWKEIELDLFRALQNAFAELFTALLEDIDRQLAETRDKRRYHLKDKRRTTIQTLFGEVTFERNYYLDREQNRYTFLLDSFLAFDGSQSISPCLEETAVGLAVECSSYRKAARTLAQMIGYPVMSHEAIRQLVLEAEVPLHCPVDQRYGRVLFVEADGLFVSRQGKRKRAKEDKILTVHEGWKRNGSRIEFVNQRHYVHEGKGEVWEGFEEFLMNEYAYDPVSGSSCHQRGRRSMDYRVPGVFQGTGLLPIGSIPRGA
;
A
#
# COMPACT_ATOMS: atom_id res chain seq x y z
N MET A 1 -36.64 1.48 -9.92
CA MET A 1 -36.22 2.66 -9.14
C MET A 1 -36.74 3.91 -9.83
N ASN A 2 -37.63 4.68 -9.21
CA ASN A 2 -38.31 5.82 -9.84
C ASN A 2 -37.62 7.12 -9.40
N ILE A 3 -36.64 7.58 -10.18
CA ILE A 3 -35.73 8.70 -9.85
C ILE A 3 -36.48 10.03 -9.60
N GLN A 4 -37.69 10.17 -10.14
CA GLN A 4 -38.49 11.38 -10.04
C GLN A 4 -38.94 11.75 -8.61
N GLN A 5 -38.95 10.80 -7.66
CA GLN A 5 -39.43 11.07 -6.30
C GLN A 5 -38.44 11.84 -5.41
N HIS A 6 -37.18 11.98 -5.84
CA HIS A 6 -36.13 12.64 -5.04
C HIS A 6 -35.81 14.08 -5.47
N LEU A 7 -36.41 14.57 -6.56
CA LEU A 7 -36.12 15.90 -7.09
C LEU A 7 -37.23 16.88 -6.66
N THR A 8 -37.04 17.56 -5.53
CA THR A 8 -37.86 18.73 -5.19
C THR A 8 -37.54 19.88 -6.13
N THR A 9 -38.43 20.14 -7.08
CA THR A 9 -38.32 21.15 -8.15
C THR A 9 -38.49 22.58 -7.63
N ASN A 10 -37.65 23.02 -6.70
CA ASN A 10 -37.50 24.44 -6.39
C ASN A 10 -36.02 24.76 -6.16
N SER A 11 -35.44 25.44 -7.16
CA SER A 11 -34.05 25.92 -7.22
C SER A 11 -32.97 24.85 -6.98
N LEU A 12 -32.84 23.87 -7.86
CA LEU A 12 -31.69 22.97 -7.89
C LEU A 12 -30.62 23.52 -8.86
N SER A 13 -29.47 23.91 -8.31
CA SER A 13 -28.26 24.23 -9.08
C SER A 13 -27.68 22.98 -9.74
N TRP A 14 -26.86 23.14 -10.78
CA TRP A 14 -26.15 22.02 -11.43
C TRP A 14 -25.44 21.12 -10.42
N LYS A 15 -24.76 21.74 -9.45
CA LYS A 15 -24.04 21.04 -8.38
C LYS A 15 -24.97 20.20 -7.51
N GLU A 16 -26.16 20.71 -7.16
CA GLU A 16 -27.11 19.96 -6.34
C GLU A 16 -27.68 18.77 -7.09
N ILE A 17 -28.01 18.95 -8.38
CA ILE A 17 -28.45 17.85 -9.25
C ILE A 17 -27.39 16.75 -9.32
N GLU A 18 -26.12 17.12 -9.52
CA GLU A 18 -25.01 16.16 -9.58
C GLU A 18 -24.82 15.39 -8.27
N LEU A 19 -24.87 16.09 -7.13
CA LEU A 19 -24.76 15.46 -5.81
C LEU A 19 -25.94 14.54 -5.49
N ASP A 20 -27.15 14.92 -5.87
CA ASP A 20 -28.34 14.09 -5.66
C ASP A 20 -28.34 12.85 -6.55
N LEU A 21 -27.90 12.97 -7.81
CA LEU A 21 -27.69 11.82 -8.69
C LEU A 21 -26.59 10.88 -8.19
N PHE A 22 -25.49 11.44 -7.65
CA PHE A 22 -24.43 10.64 -7.06
C PHE A 22 -24.94 9.84 -5.85
N ARG A 23 -25.74 10.46 -4.97
CA ARG A 23 -26.40 9.75 -3.85
C ARG A 23 -27.39 8.69 -4.32
N ALA A 24 -28.14 8.96 -5.38
CA ALA A 24 -29.05 7.96 -5.97
C ALA A 24 -28.28 6.76 -6.54
N LEU A 25 -27.11 7.01 -7.17
CA LEU A 25 -26.21 5.96 -7.64
C LEU A 25 -25.65 5.12 -6.48
N GLN A 26 -25.23 5.77 -5.40
CA GLN A 26 -24.76 5.11 -4.18
C GLN A 26 -25.84 4.17 -3.60
N ASN A 27 -27.08 4.64 -3.50
CA ASN A 27 -28.20 3.82 -3.04
C ASN A 27 -28.48 2.64 -3.97
N ALA A 28 -28.51 2.88 -5.29
CA ALA A 28 -28.71 1.82 -6.28
C ALA A 28 -27.61 0.75 -6.23
N PHE A 29 -26.36 1.19 -6.03
CA PHE A 29 -25.22 0.29 -5.84
C PHE A 29 -25.43 -0.57 -4.58
N ALA A 30 -25.79 0.04 -3.45
CA ALA A 30 -25.99 -0.68 -2.20
C ALA A 30 -27.12 -1.71 -2.30
N GLU A 31 -28.25 -1.37 -2.93
CA GLU A 31 -29.35 -2.30 -3.19
C GLU A 31 -28.92 -3.48 -4.08
N LEU A 32 -28.28 -3.18 -5.21
CA LEU A 32 -27.83 -4.20 -6.15
C LEU A 32 -26.77 -5.12 -5.53
N PHE A 33 -25.82 -4.55 -4.80
CA PHE A 33 -24.74 -5.30 -4.19
C PHE A 33 -25.24 -6.17 -3.03
N THR A 34 -26.18 -5.66 -2.23
CA THR A 34 -26.90 -6.46 -1.22
C THR A 34 -27.58 -7.67 -1.86
N ALA A 35 -28.37 -7.44 -2.91
CA ALA A 35 -29.08 -8.52 -3.60
C ALA A 35 -28.12 -9.56 -4.20
N LEU A 36 -26.99 -9.11 -4.76
CA LEU A 36 -25.95 -9.99 -5.30
C LEU A 36 -25.33 -10.86 -4.19
N LEU A 37 -24.95 -10.28 -3.06
CA LEU A 37 -24.34 -11.01 -1.94
C LEU A 37 -25.30 -12.04 -1.36
N GLU A 38 -26.57 -11.69 -1.20
CA GLU A 38 -27.60 -12.60 -0.70
C GLU A 38 -27.95 -13.72 -1.70
N ASP A 39 -27.87 -13.44 -3.01
CA ASP A 39 -28.06 -14.46 -4.03
C ASP A 39 -26.88 -15.45 -4.06
N ILE A 40 -25.64 -14.96 -3.96
CA ILE A 40 -24.46 -15.82 -3.81
C ILE A 40 -24.58 -16.67 -2.54
N ASP A 41 -24.96 -16.09 -1.40
CA ASP A 41 -25.15 -16.83 -0.14
C ASP A 41 -26.24 -17.90 -0.25
N ARG A 42 -27.32 -17.63 -0.99
CA ARG A 42 -28.38 -18.61 -1.29
C ARG A 42 -27.84 -19.77 -2.13
N GLN A 43 -27.11 -19.48 -3.21
CA GLN A 43 -26.50 -20.50 -4.06
C GLN A 43 -25.51 -21.38 -3.29
N LEU A 44 -24.69 -20.77 -2.42
CA LEU A 44 -23.80 -21.50 -1.50
C LEU A 44 -24.60 -22.37 -0.52
N ALA A 45 -25.70 -21.87 0.01
CA ALA A 45 -26.56 -22.62 0.91
C ALA A 45 -27.19 -23.86 0.23
N GLU A 46 -27.54 -23.77 -1.05
CA GLU A 46 -28.13 -24.86 -1.82
C GLU A 46 -27.10 -25.92 -2.21
N THR A 47 -25.90 -25.49 -2.63
CA THR A 47 -24.83 -26.36 -3.15
C THR A 47 -23.92 -26.94 -2.06
N ARG A 48 -24.00 -26.47 -0.81
CA ARG A 48 -23.15 -26.93 0.28
C ARG A 48 -23.27 -28.44 0.55
N ASP A 49 -22.19 -29.01 1.07
CA ASP A 49 -22.25 -30.32 1.72
C ASP A 49 -23.01 -30.23 3.05
N LYS A 50 -24.26 -30.71 3.05
CA LYS A 50 -25.15 -30.72 4.22
C LYS A 50 -24.68 -31.66 5.35
N ARG A 51 -23.78 -32.60 5.07
CA ARG A 51 -23.21 -33.49 6.10
C ARG A 51 -22.16 -32.76 6.91
N ARG A 52 -21.32 -31.96 6.24
CA ARG A 52 -20.26 -31.16 6.85
C ARG A 52 -20.78 -29.85 7.43
N TYR A 53 -21.48 -29.05 6.63
CA TYR A 53 -21.91 -27.69 6.99
C TYR A 53 -23.37 -27.68 7.46
N HIS A 54 -23.54 -27.57 8.77
CA HIS A 54 -24.86 -27.47 9.39
C HIS A 54 -25.25 -26.01 9.57
N LEU A 55 -26.32 -25.59 8.89
CA LEU A 55 -26.88 -24.25 9.02
C LEU A 55 -27.40 -24.04 10.45
N LYS A 56 -26.96 -22.96 11.09
CA LYS A 56 -27.36 -22.59 12.45
C LYS A 56 -28.36 -21.44 12.45
N ASP A 57 -27.99 -20.35 11.81
CA ASP A 57 -28.78 -19.11 11.81
C ASP A 57 -28.39 -18.22 10.62
N LYS A 58 -29.07 -17.09 10.46
CA LYS A 58 -28.64 -15.97 9.62
C LYS A 58 -28.11 -14.83 10.48
N ARG A 59 -27.04 -14.19 10.03
CA ARG A 59 -26.46 -13.02 10.72
C ARG A 59 -26.40 -11.84 9.77
N ARG A 60 -26.89 -10.70 10.25
CA ARG A 60 -26.78 -9.42 9.57
C ARG A 60 -25.39 -8.83 9.77
N THR A 61 -24.82 -8.28 8.71
CA THR A 61 -23.54 -7.56 8.74
C THR A 61 -23.61 -6.29 7.90
N THR A 62 -22.78 -5.30 8.22
CA THR A 62 -22.67 -4.05 7.46
C THR A 62 -21.21 -3.83 7.09
N ILE A 63 -20.96 -3.55 5.81
CA ILE A 63 -19.63 -3.29 5.26
C ILE A 63 -19.60 -1.87 4.68
N GLN A 64 -18.57 -1.09 5.03
CA GLN A 64 -18.28 0.20 4.40
C GLN A 64 -17.63 -0.03 3.03
N THR A 65 -18.19 0.56 1.99
CA THR A 65 -17.68 0.51 0.61
C THR A 65 -17.37 1.90 0.07
N LEU A 66 -16.77 1.98 -1.12
CA LEU A 66 -16.57 3.24 -1.84
C LEU A 66 -17.88 3.97 -2.20
N PHE A 67 -18.99 3.24 -2.25
CA PHE A 67 -20.28 3.76 -2.68
C PHE A 67 -21.29 3.89 -1.53
N GLY A 68 -20.94 3.54 -0.31
CA GLY A 68 -21.95 3.46 0.75
C GLY A 68 -21.72 2.33 1.74
N GLU A 69 -22.51 2.37 2.80
CA GLU A 69 -22.73 1.20 3.64
C GLU A 69 -23.60 0.18 2.90
N VAL A 70 -23.16 -1.07 2.93
CA VAL A 70 -23.92 -2.20 2.39
C VAL A 70 -24.23 -3.15 3.52
N THR A 71 -25.51 -3.38 3.76
CA THR A 71 -26.00 -4.23 4.83
C THR A 71 -26.77 -5.41 4.27
N PHE A 72 -26.35 -6.61 4.61
CA PHE A 72 -26.94 -7.86 4.09
C PHE A 72 -26.94 -8.94 5.16
N GLU A 73 -27.73 -10.00 4.93
CA GLU A 73 -27.74 -11.19 5.77
C GLU A 73 -26.95 -12.34 5.14
N ARG A 74 -26.13 -13.02 5.95
CA ARG A 74 -25.36 -14.19 5.53
C ARG A 74 -25.62 -15.39 6.43
N ASN A 75 -25.58 -16.58 5.85
CA ASN A 75 -25.82 -17.83 6.58
C ASN A 75 -24.63 -18.19 7.48
N TYR A 76 -24.92 -18.55 8.73
CA TYR A 76 -23.97 -18.96 9.74
C TYR A 76 -23.97 -20.48 9.91
N TYR A 77 -22.80 -21.10 9.74
CA TYR A 77 -22.64 -22.55 9.72
C TYR A 77 -21.78 -23.06 10.86
N LEU A 78 -22.07 -24.28 11.32
CA LEU A 78 -21.15 -25.11 12.07
C LEU A 78 -20.47 -26.09 11.09
N ASP A 79 -19.15 -25.95 10.90
CA ASP A 79 -18.32 -26.95 10.23
C ASP A 79 -18.07 -28.10 11.20
N ARG A 80 -18.67 -29.26 10.94
CA ARG A 80 -18.57 -30.44 11.80
C ARG A 80 -17.22 -31.15 11.72
N GLU A 81 -16.46 -30.97 10.64
CA GLU A 81 -15.14 -31.59 10.49
C GLU A 81 -14.09 -30.84 11.30
N GLN A 82 -14.13 -29.51 11.21
CA GLN A 82 -13.17 -28.63 11.89
C GLN A 82 -13.69 -28.13 13.25
N ASN A 83 -14.92 -28.51 13.61
CA ASN A 83 -15.64 -28.09 14.81
C ASN A 83 -15.58 -26.58 15.06
N ARG A 84 -15.71 -25.78 14.00
CA ARG A 84 -15.64 -24.32 14.05
C ARG A 84 -16.86 -23.69 13.38
N TYR A 85 -17.18 -22.48 13.79
CA TYR A 85 -18.21 -21.71 13.14
C TYR A 85 -17.65 -20.89 11.98
N THR A 86 -18.39 -20.82 10.88
CA THR A 86 -17.91 -20.17 9.66
C THR A 86 -19.06 -19.59 8.84
N PHE A 87 -18.72 -18.63 7.98
CA PHE A 87 -19.56 -18.11 6.92
C PHE A 87 -18.98 -18.60 5.59
N LEU A 88 -19.79 -19.32 4.80
CA LEU A 88 -19.34 -19.83 3.50
C LEU A 88 -19.13 -18.70 2.50
N LEU A 89 -19.96 -17.65 2.58
CA LEU A 89 -19.84 -16.45 1.75
C LEU A 89 -18.48 -15.77 1.94
N ASP A 90 -18.05 -15.58 3.19
CA ASP A 90 -16.77 -14.96 3.55
C ASP A 90 -15.58 -15.73 2.94
N SER A 91 -15.62 -17.06 3.08
CA SER A 91 -14.60 -17.94 2.51
C SER A 91 -14.59 -17.89 0.98
N PHE A 92 -15.76 -17.82 0.35
CA PHE A 92 -15.90 -17.75 -1.10
C PHE A 92 -15.37 -16.42 -1.68
N LEU A 93 -15.61 -15.31 -0.97
CA LEU A 93 -15.17 -13.97 -1.38
C LEU A 93 -13.72 -13.66 -0.98
N ALA A 94 -13.01 -14.60 -0.35
CA ALA A 94 -11.71 -14.37 0.27
C ALA A 94 -11.73 -13.13 1.19
N PHE A 95 -12.84 -12.95 1.91
CA PHE A 95 -13.10 -11.81 2.77
C PHE A 95 -13.43 -12.33 4.16
N ASP A 96 -12.63 -11.99 5.17
CA ASP A 96 -12.74 -12.60 6.50
C ASP A 96 -13.99 -12.15 7.29
N GLY A 97 -14.72 -11.15 6.77
CA GLY A 97 -15.95 -10.65 7.37
C GLY A 97 -15.77 -10.02 8.75
N SER A 98 -14.52 -9.89 9.22
CA SER A 98 -14.15 -9.39 10.53
C SER A 98 -14.02 -7.87 10.49
N GLN A 99 -13.50 -7.37 9.37
CA GLN A 99 -13.41 -5.94 9.09
C GLN A 99 -14.73 -5.43 8.54
N SER A 100 -15.25 -4.34 9.09
CA SER A 100 -16.44 -3.65 8.58
C SER A 100 -16.12 -2.77 7.35
N ILE A 101 -15.07 -3.09 6.60
CA ILE A 101 -14.51 -2.28 5.50
C ILE A 101 -14.27 -3.19 4.28
N SER A 102 -14.67 -2.73 3.10
CA SER A 102 -14.42 -3.47 1.85
C SER A 102 -12.95 -3.35 1.41
N PRO A 103 -12.37 -4.38 0.77
CA PRO A 103 -10.99 -4.33 0.27
C PRO A 103 -10.72 -3.14 -0.67
N CYS A 104 -11.66 -2.77 -1.53
CA CYS A 104 -11.50 -1.61 -2.42
C CYS A 104 -11.41 -0.29 -1.65
N LEU A 105 -12.18 -0.15 -0.57
CA LEU A 105 -12.14 1.04 0.28
C LEU A 105 -10.83 1.10 1.07
N GLU A 106 -10.38 -0.04 1.60
CA GLU A 106 -9.09 -0.17 2.28
C GLU A 106 -7.93 0.22 1.38
N GLU A 107 -7.83 -0.37 0.18
CA GLU A 107 -6.77 -0.08 -0.78
C GLU A 107 -6.75 1.40 -1.18
N THR A 108 -7.93 1.98 -1.43
CA THR A 108 -8.06 3.41 -1.74
C THR A 108 -7.61 4.28 -0.57
N ALA A 109 -7.95 3.91 0.66
CA ALA A 109 -7.57 4.65 1.86
C ALA A 109 -6.05 4.61 2.09
N VAL A 110 -5.42 3.44 1.91
CA VAL A 110 -3.97 3.26 2.01
C VAL A 110 -3.26 4.03 0.89
N GLY A 111 -3.73 3.94 -0.36
CA GLY A 111 -3.20 4.70 -1.49
C GLY A 111 -3.25 6.21 -1.24
N LEU A 112 -4.39 6.72 -0.77
CA LEU A 112 -4.53 8.13 -0.39
C LEU A 112 -3.61 8.52 0.76
N ALA A 113 -3.32 7.61 1.70
CA ALA A 113 -2.38 7.87 2.78
C ALA A 113 -0.94 8.03 2.28
N VAL A 114 -0.56 7.31 1.22
CA VAL A 114 0.75 7.42 0.56
C VAL A 114 0.84 8.71 -0.26
N GLU A 115 -0.21 9.04 -1.02
CA GLU A 115 -0.23 10.23 -1.89
C GLU A 115 -0.41 11.54 -1.11
N CYS A 116 -1.17 11.49 -0.01
CA CYS A 116 -1.42 12.66 0.81
C CYS A 116 -0.33 12.84 1.87
N SER A 117 0.14 14.07 2.04
CA SER A 117 1.12 14.45 3.07
C SER A 117 0.70 14.21 4.54
N SER A 118 -0.53 13.71 4.81
CA SER A 118 -0.98 13.30 6.15
C SER A 118 -2.27 12.47 6.09
N TYR A 119 -2.48 11.60 7.09
CA TYR A 119 -3.71 10.81 7.24
C TYR A 119 -4.98 11.67 7.37
N ARG A 120 -4.89 12.86 7.96
CA ARG A 120 -6.02 13.80 8.04
C ARG A 120 -6.42 14.33 6.67
N LYS A 121 -5.43 14.61 5.82
CA LYS A 121 -5.67 15.03 4.43
C LYS A 121 -6.27 13.87 3.64
N ALA A 122 -5.75 12.65 3.79
CA ALA A 122 -6.32 11.45 3.18
C ALA A 122 -7.80 11.26 3.56
N ALA A 123 -8.13 11.29 4.86
CA ALA A 123 -9.52 11.18 5.33
C ALA A 123 -10.43 12.27 4.76
N ARG A 124 -9.94 13.52 4.69
CA ARG A 124 -10.71 14.63 4.12
C ARG A 124 -10.90 14.47 2.61
N THR A 125 -9.88 14.06 1.88
CA THR A 125 -9.96 13.79 0.44
C THR A 125 -10.98 12.68 0.16
N LEU A 126 -10.89 11.57 0.92
CA LEU A 126 -11.83 10.46 0.80
C LEU A 126 -13.28 10.90 1.10
N ALA A 127 -13.48 11.71 2.15
CA ALA A 127 -14.79 12.27 2.48
C ALA A 127 -15.34 13.21 1.39
N GLN A 128 -14.47 13.96 0.71
CA GLN A 128 -14.85 14.82 -0.41
C GLN A 128 -15.26 14.00 -1.64
N MET A 129 -14.57 12.89 -1.90
CA MET A 129 -14.91 11.99 -3.02
C MET A 129 -16.23 11.27 -2.79
N ILE A 130 -16.49 10.80 -1.58
CA ILE A 130 -17.67 9.97 -1.27
C ILE A 130 -18.87 10.82 -0.82
N GLY A 131 -18.64 12.07 -0.39
CA GLY A 131 -19.68 13.01 0.03
C GLY A 131 -20.05 12.97 1.51
N TYR A 132 -19.44 12.06 2.29
CA TYR A 132 -19.58 11.97 3.75
C TYR A 132 -18.32 11.36 4.38
N PRO A 133 -18.07 11.55 5.70
CA PRO A 133 -16.86 11.03 6.34
C PRO A 133 -16.95 9.52 6.58
N VAL A 134 -16.46 8.73 5.62
CA VAL A 134 -16.49 7.25 5.68
C VAL A 134 -15.58 6.68 6.76
N MET A 135 -14.40 7.27 6.95
CA MET A 135 -13.44 6.81 7.94
C MET A 135 -12.63 7.95 8.55
N SER A 136 -12.20 7.73 9.79
CA SER A 136 -11.35 8.68 10.50
C SER A 136 -9.89 8.56 10.06
N HIS A 137 -9.11 9.62 10.31
CA HIS A 137 -7.66 9.58 10.06
C HIS A 137 -6.91 8.54 10.91
N GLU A 138 -7.44 8.19 12.09
CA GLU A 138 -6.86 7.12 12.91
C GLU A 138 -7.20 5.74 12.32
N ALA A 139 -8.39 5.56 11.77
CA ALA A 139 -8.75 4.33 11.05
C ALA A 139 -7.81 4.10 9.85
N ILE A 140 -7.58 5.14 9.03
CA ILE A 140 -6.59 5.09 7.94
C ILE A 140 -5.20 4.73 8.46
N ARG A 141 -4.77 5.33 9.57
CA ARG A 141 -3.48 5.02 10.18
C ARG A 141 -3.37 3.54 10.59
N GLN A 142 -4.43 2.96 11.17
CA GLN A 142 -4.42 1.54 11.53
C GLN A 142 -4.34 0.65 10.29
N LEU A 143 -5.11 0.95 9.23
CA LEU A 143 -5.01 0.23 7.95
C LEU A 143 -3.58 0.26 7.38
N VAL A 144 -2.93 1.41 7.42
CA VAL A 144 -1.53 1.54 6.96
C VAL A 144 -0.54 0.74 7.83
N LEU A 145 -0.82 0.58 9.13
CA LEU A 145 0.03 -0.21 10.04
C LEU A 145 -0.21 -1.71 9.92
N GLU A 146 -1.43 -2.11 9.57
CA GLU A 146 -1.84 -3.51 9.38
C GLU A 146 -1.53 -4.01 7.96
N ALA A 147 -1.39 -3.09 6.99
CA ALA A 147 -1.05 -3.43 5.61
C ALA A 147 0.27 -4.22 5.56
N GLU A 148 0.16 -5.49 5.20
CA GLU A 148 1.31 -6.35 4.92
C GLU A 148 1.97 -5.89 3.61
N VAL A 149 2.98 -5.04 3.73
CA VAL A 149 3.85 -4.73 2.61
C VAL A 149 4.87 -5.85 2.49
N PRO A 150 5.03 -6.51 1.33
CA PRO A 150 6.11 -7.46 1.14
C PRO A 150 7.43 -6.76 1.46
N LEU A 151 8.07 -7.20 2.56
CA LEU A 151 9.34 -6.64 3.02
C LEU A 151 10.47 -6.89 2.02
N HIS A 152 10.30 -7.91 1.17
CA HIS A 152 11.23 -8.30 0.14
C HIS A 152 10.56 -8.36 -1.22
N CYS A 153 11.12 -7.64 -2.18
CA CYS A 153 10.69 -7.61 -3.57
C CYS A 153 11.91 -7.80 -4.48
N PRO A 154 12.47 -9.02 -4.52
CA PRO A 154 13.68 -9.31 -5.26
C PRO A 154 13.57 -8.85 -6.71
N VAL A 155 14.68 -8.36 -7.24
CA VAL A 155 14.72 -7.89 -8.62
C VAL A 155 14.72 -9.11 -9.54
N ASP A 156 13.64 -9.30 -10.30
CA ASP A 156 13.42 -10.46 -11.17
C ASP A 156 14.55 -10.69 -12.19
N GLN A 157 15.11 -9.60 -12.72
CA GLN A 157 16.16 -9.65 -13.72
C GLN A 157 17.18 -8.54 -13.50
N ARG A 158 18.43 -8.94 -13.27
CA ARG A 158 19.57 -8.04 -13.17
C ARG A 158 20.12 -7.70 -14.54
N TYR A 159 20.27 -6.41 -14.79
CA TYR A 159 20.83 -5.88 -16.04
C TYR A 159 22.27 -5.38 -15.85
N GLY A 160 22.68 -5.09 -14.61
CA GLY A 160 23.96 -4.47 -14.29
C GLY A 160 24.90 -5.39 -13.50
N ARG A 161 26.20 -5.39 -13.88
CA ARG A 161 27.27 -5.93 -13.02
C ARG A 161 27.59 -5.01 -11.84
N VAL A 162 27.16 -3.75 -11.90
CA VAL A 162 27.48 -2.71 -10.92
C VAL A 162 26.19 -2.21 -10.30
N LEU A 163 26.19 -2.10 -8.97
CA LEU A 163 25.14 -1.45 -8.20
C LEU A 163 25.63 -0.06 -7.80
N PHE A 164 24.83 0.95 -8.09
CA PHE A 164 25.05 2.31 -7.60
C PHE A 164 24.29 2.47 -6.29
N VAL A 165 24.99 2.95 -5.26
CA VAL A 165 24.41 3.17 -3.92
C VAL A 165 24.55 4.63 -3.55
N GLU A 166 23.42 5.27 -3.28
CA GLU A 166 23.35 6.65 -2.81
C GLU A 166 22.83 6.66 -1.37
N ALA A 167 23.64 7.16 -0.43
CA ALA A 167 23.26 7.26 0.97
C ALA A 167 22.87 8.69 1.31
N ASP A 168 21.62 8.86 1.78
CA ASP A 168 21.07 10.14 2.24
C ASP A 168 20.58 10.03 3.69
N GLY A 169 20.43 11.18 4.35
CA GLY A 169 19.96 11.30 5.73
C GLY A 169 18.65 12.08 5.80
N LEU A 170 17.57 11.42 6.23
CA LEU A 170 16.29 12.08 6.48
C LEU A 170 16.19 12.46 7.96
N PHE A 171 16.13 13.76 8.26
CA PHE A 171 15.96 14.24 9.63
C PHE A 171 14.47 14.33 10.00
N VAL A 172 14.01 13.38 10.82
CA VAL A 172 12.64 13.33 11.32
C VAL A 172 12.59 13.84 12.75
N SER A 173 11.78 14.86 12.98
CA SER A 173 11.52 15.38 14.32
C SER A 173 10.61 14.41 15.08
N ARG A 174 10.94 14.09 16.33
CA ARG A 174 10.20 13.13 17.16
C ARG A 174 9.51 13.85 18.31
N GLN A 175 8.21 13.60 18.46
CA GLN A 175 7.44 14.07 19.61
C GLN A 175 7.66 13.12 20.81
N GLY A 176 7.72 13.67 22.02
CA GLY A 176 7.73 12.89 23.27
C GLY A 176 9.02 12.13 23.62
N LYS A 177 10.11 12.28 22.86
CA LYS A 177 11.42 11.65 23.18
C LYS A 177 12.48 12.67 23.59
N ARG A 178 13.44 12.21 24.42
CA ARG A 178 14.56 13.03 24.93
C ARG A 178 15.46 13.59 23.82
N LYS A 179 15.60 12.86 22.70
CA LYS A 179 16.19 13.36 21.45
C LYS A 179 15.09 13.91 20.53
N ARG A 180 15.18 15.20 20.19
CA ARG A 180 14.17 15.95 19.42
C ARG A 180 14.11 15.60 17.93
N ALA A 181 15.21 15.11 17.37
CA ALA A 181 15.28 14.66 15.99
C ALA A 181 16.07 13.34 15.91
N LYS A 182 15.68 12.47 14.99
CA LYS A 182 16.42 11.29 14.57
C LYS A 182 16.76 11.47 13.09
N GLU A 183 18.01 11.21 12.75
CA GLU A 183 18.40 11.04 11.35
C GLU A 183 18.14 9.57 11.00
N ASP A 184 17.22 9.33 10.08
CA ASP A 184 17.01 8.02 9.48
C ASP A 184 17.87 7.96 8.22
N LYS A 185 18.78 6.97 8.15
CA LYS A 185 19.64 6.76 6.99
C LYS A 185 18.83 6.00 5.93
N ILE A 186 18.76 6.59 4.74
CA ILE A 186 18.07 6.02 3.59
C ILE A 186 19.13 5.76 2.51
N LEU A 187 19.22 4.52 2.06
CA LEU A 187 20.11 4.11 0.99
C LEU A 187 19.29 3.77 -0.24
N THR A 188 19.59 4.42 -1.35
CA THR A 188 18.97 4.14 -2.65
C THR A 188 19.93 3.31 -3.48
N VAL A 189 19.43 2.20 -4.02
CA VAL A 189 20.20 1.29 -4.89
C VAL A 189 19.56 1.25 -6.26
N HIS A 190 20.38 1.29 -7.31
CA HIS A 190 19.91 1.13 -8.69
C HIS A 190 21.01 0.52 -9.58
N GLU A 191 20.60 -0.13 -10.68
CA GLU A 191 21.50 -0.79 -11.66
C GLU A 191 21.93 0.15 -12.81
N GLY A 192 21.70 1.45 -12.65
CA GLY A 192 21.98 2.49 -13.63
C GLY A 192 20.75 3.31 -13.97
N TRP A 193 20.77 3.98 -15.12
CA TRP A 193 19.69 4.87 -15.54
C TRP A 193 19.40 4.75 -17.03
N LYS A 194 18.13 4.87 -17.39
CA LYS A 194 17.64 4.98 -18.77
C LYS A 194 17.17 6.40 -19.01
N ARG A 195 17.45 6.91 -20.21
CA ARG A 195 17.00 8.24 -20.62
C ARG A 195 15.63 8.12 -21.27
N ASN A 196 14.63 8.72 -20.65
CA ASN A 196 13.27 8.80 -21.17
C ASN A 196 12.99 10.27 -21.56
N GLY A 197 13.39 10.63 -22.79
CA GLY A 197 13.36 12.01 -23.27
C GLY A 197 14.27 12.94 -22.45
N SER A 198 13.66 13.92 -21.77
CA SER A 198 14.35 14.86 -20.87
C SER A 198 14.52 14.32 -19.44
N ARG A 199 13.84 13.24 -19.08
CA ARG A 199 13.89 12.66 -17.74
C ARG A 199 14.83 11.45 -17.70
N ILE A 200 15.42 11.25 -16.54
CA ILE A 200 16.27 10.10 -16.23
C ILE A 200 15.46 9.20 -15.32
N GLU A 201 15.39 7.92 -15.65
CA GLU A 201 14.68 6.90 -14.89
C GLU A 201 15.67 5.85 -14.41
N PHE A 202 15.69 5.58 -13.11
CA PHE A 202 16.61 4.61 -12.53
C PHE A 202 16.13 3.18 -12.82
N VAL A 203 17.06 2.31 -13.21
CA VAL A 203 16.77 0.91 -13.49
C VAL A 203 16.82 0.11 -12.19
N ASN A 204 15.78 -0.68 -11.93
CA ASN A 204 15.69 -1.55 -10.75
C ASN A 204 15.98 -0.78 -9.47
N GLN A 205 15.36 0.38 -9.29
CA GLN A 205 15.56 1.21 -8.10
C GLN A 205 14.89 0.55 -6.88
N ARG A 206 15.62 0.51 -5.76
CA ARG A 206 15.12 0.12 -4.44
C ARG A 206 15.64 1.06 -3.36
N HIS A 207 14.91 1.13 -2.25
CA HIS A 207 15.29 1.91 -1.08
C HIS A 207 15.42 1.00 0.14
N TYR A 208 16.48 1.22 0.92
CA TYR A 208 16.70 0.61 2.21
C TYR A 208 16.66 1.70 3.28
N VAL A 209 15.81 1.53 4.29
CA VAL A 209 15.71 2.42 5.45
C VAL A 209 16.23 1.68 6.66
N HIS A 210 17.22 2.26 7.35
CA HIS A 210 17.82 1.58 8.49
C HIS A 210 16.98 1.73 9.77
N GLU A 211 16.38 0.63 10.22
CA GLU A 211 15.52 0.60 11.41
C GLU A 211 16.20 0.01 12.67
N GLY A 212 17.38 -0.58 12.51
CA GLY A 212 18.13 -1.27 13.56
C GLY A 212 18.94 -0.37 14.51
N LYS A 213 19.60 -1.02 15.49
CA LYS A 213 20.64 -0.40 16.34
C LYS A 213 22.07 -0.76 15.90
N GLY A 214 22.22 -1.68 14.95
CA GLY A 214 23.50 -2.14 14.43
C GLY A 214 24.10 -1.16 13.43
N GLU A 215 25.17 -1.56 12.76
CA GLU A 215 25.76 -0.73 11.71
C GLU A 215 24.87 -0.73 10.46
N VAL A 216 24.71 0.45 9.85
CA VAL A 216 23.87 0.65 8.67
C VAL A 216 24.29 -0.25 7.51
N TRP A 217 25.60 -0.43 7.33
CA TRP A 217 26.17 -1.19 6.23
C TRP A 217 25.98 -2.70 6.36
N GLU A 218 25.98 -3.25 7.58
CA GLU A 218 25.73 -4.68 7.80
C GLU A 218 24.31 -5.06 7.40
N GLY A 219 23.31 -4.31 7.89
CA GLY A 219 21.91 -4.54 7.51
C GLY A 219 21.64 -4.22 6.04
N PHE A 220 22.40 -3.29 5.45
CA PHE A 220 22.30 -2.98 4.03
C PHE A 220 22.91 -4.08 3.15
N GLU A 221 23.99 -4.72 3.58
CA GLU A 221 24.58 -5.85 2.85
C GLU A 221 23.61 -7.04 2.78
N GLU A 222 22.97 -7.38 3.91
CA GLU A 222 21.90 -8.40 3.95
C GLU A 222 20.75 -8.05 2.98
N PHE A 223 20.34 -6.77 2.95
CA PHE A 223 19.36 -6.28 1.99
C PHE A 223 19.81 -6.49 0.53
N LEU A 224 21.07 -6.21 0.19
CA LEU A 224 21.59 -6.44 -1.16
C LEU A 224 21.59 -7.93 -1.53
N MET A 225 21.91 -8.82 -0.58
CA MET A 225 21.85 -10.26 -0.81
C MET A 225 20.42 -10.72 -1.12
N ASN A 226 19.43 -10.22 -0.36
CA ASN A 226 18.04 -10.62 -0.51
C ASN A 226 17.38 -10.02 -1.76
N GLU A 227 17.60 -8.73 -2.05
CA GLU A 227 16.90 -8.03 -3.13
C GLU A 227 17.59 -8.14 -4.49
N TYR A 228 18.93 -8.19 -4.50
CA TYR A 228 19.74 -8.15 -5.73
C TYR A 228 20.59 -9.41 -5.92
N ALA A 229 20.40 -10.46 -5.12
CA ALA A 229 21.24 -11.66 -5.14
C ALA A 229 22.74 -11.29 -5.14
N TYR A 230 23.10 -10.26 -4.37
CA TYR A 230 24.48 -9.80 -4.25
C TYR A 230 25.31 -10.87 -3.54
N ASP A 231 26.49 -11.17 -4.08
CA ASP A 231 27.45 -12.07 -3.45
C ASP A 231 28.71 -11.27 -3.08
N PRO A 232 29.03 -11.12 -1.78
CA PRO A 232 30.19 -10.37 -1.31
C PRO A 232 31.53 -11.04 -1.66
N VAL A 233 31.52 -12.34 -1.97
CA VAL A 233 32.72 -13.11 -2.32
C VAL A 233 33.06 -12.97 -3.81
N SER A 234 32.04 -12.66 -4.63
CA SER A 234 32.17 -12.37 -6.05
C SER A 234 32.52 -10.89 -6.25
N GLY A 235 33.81 -10.54 -6.15
CA GLY A 235 34.37 -9.18 -6.18
C GLY A 235 33.67 -8.14 -7.09
N SER A 236 32.62 -7.52 -6.55
CA SER A 236 31.79 -6.51 -7.22
C SER A 236 32.14 -5.14 -6.63
N SER A 237 32.72 -4.25 -7.42
CA SER A 237 33.16 -2.94 -6.91
C SER A 237 31.96 -2.03 -6.61
N CYS A 238 31.76 -1.66 -5.35
CA CYS A 238 30.81 -0.62 -4.94
C CYS A 238 31.48 0.77 -5.03
N HIS A 239 30.90 1.69 -5.80
CA HIS A 239 31.42 3.06 -5.96
C HIS A 239 30.47 4.04 -5.26
N GLN A 240 30.91 4.64 -4.14
CA GLN A 240 30.14 5.67 -3.43
C GLN A 240 30.50 7.07 -3.96
N ARG A 241 29.48 7.90 -4.25
CA ARG A 241 29.65 9.34 -4.48
C ARG A 241 28.96 10.12 -3.36
N GLY A 242 29.72 10.55 -2.36
CA GLY A 242 29.24 11.41 -1.26
C GLY A 242 29.87 12.80 -1.27
N ARG A 243 29.11 13.85 -0.90
CA ARG A 243 29.58 15.24 -0.76
C ARG A 243 30.29 15.56 0.57
N ARG A 244 30.56 14.57 1.42
CA ARG A 244 31.39 14.73 2.63
C ARG A 244 31.97 13.36 3.02
N SER A 245 33.28 13.29 3.15
CA SER A 245 34.04 12.07 3.46
C SER A 245 33.77 11.62 4.90
N MET A 246 33.25 10.41 5.07
CA MET A 246 33.41 9.62 6.28
C MET A 246 33.87 8.23 5.86
N ASP A 247 35.12 7.90 6.18
CA ASP A 247 35.72 6.59 5.97
C ASP A 247 35.05 5.56 6.88
N TYR A 248 34.35 4.58 6.29
CA TYR A 248 33.99 3.35 6.97
C TYR A 248 34.37 2.17 6.09
N ARG A 249 35.14 1.24 6.66
CA ARG A 249 35.82 0.15 5.98
C ARG A 249 34.96 -1.12 6.09
N VAL A 250 34.32 -1.54 4.99
CA VAL A 250 33.74 -2.88 4.84
C VAL A 250 34.73 -3.74 4.04
N PRO A 251 35.07 -4.96 4.47
CA PRO A 251 35.93 -5.86 3.68
C PRO A 251 35.24 -6.15 2.34
N GLY A 252 35.84 -5.71 1.22
CA GLY A 252 35.30 -5.87 -0.13
C GLY A 252 35.07 -4.57 -0.91
N VAL A 253 35.16 -3.40 -0.26
CA VAL A 253 35.05 -2.10 -0.92
C VAL A 253 36.44 -1.45 -1.04
N PHE A 254 37.00 -1.43 -2.26
CA PHE A 254 38.29 -0.77 -2.53
C PHE A 254 38.14 0.76 -2.51
N GLN A 255 38.93 1.43 -1.66
CA GLN A 255 39.14 2.88 -1.67
C GLN A 255 39.95 3.29 -2.91
N GLY A 256 39.37 4.12 -3.76
CA GLY A 256 40.11 4.90 -4.75
C GLY A 256 40.54 6.24 -4.15
N THR A 257 41.74 6.29 -3.55
CA THR A 257 42.39 7.55 -3.22
C THR A 257 43.03 8.14 -4.49
N GLY A 258 42.56 9.31 -4.92
CA GLY A 258 43.12 10.00 -6.07
C GLY A 258 42.38 11.27 -6.45
N LEU A 259 42.81 12.40 -5.88
CA LEU A 259 42.72 13.69 -6.57
C LEU A 259 43.55 13.57 -7.85
N LEU A 260 43.01 13.90 -9.02
CA LEU A 260 43.72 14.48 -10.19
C LEU A 260 42.73 14.77 -11.36
N PRO A 261 43.09 15.64 -12.31
CA PRO A 261 42.51 16.96 -12.54
C PRO A 261 41.34 17.00 -13.54
N ILE A 262 40.68 18.16 -13.58
CA ILE A 262 39.65 18.55 -14.54
C ILE A 262 40.20 18.40 -15.97
N GLY A 263 39.79 17.32 -16.64
CA GLY A 263 40.04 17.08 -18.06
C GLY A 263 38.96 17.74 -18.92
N SER A 264 39.43 18.57 -19.83
CA SER A 264 38.71 19.42 -20.78
C SER A 264 37.64 18.71 -21.62
N ILE A 265 36.51 19.40 -21.79
CA ILE A 265 35.44 19.12 -22.75
C ILE A 265 36.01 19.15 -24.17
N PRO A 266 35.87 18.09 -25.01
CA PRO A 266 36.01 18.25 -26.44
C PRO A 266 34.75 18.93 -26.96
N ARG A 267 34.88 20.20 -27.38
CA ARG A 267 33.89 20.85 -28.24
C ARG A 267 33.93 20.17 -29.59
N GLY A 268 32.79 19.67 -30.04
CA GLY A 268 32.62 19.15 -31.39
C GLY A 268 32.84 20.23 -32.44
N ALA A 269 33.42 19.82 -33.55
CA ALA A 269 33.07 20.21 -34.90
C ALA A 269 32.83 18.90 -35.66
#